data_AF-V4AJW1-F1
#
_entry.id   AF-V4AJW1-F1
#
_cell.length_a   1.000
_cell.length_b   1.000
_cell.length_c   1.000
_cell.angle_alpha   90.00
_cell.angle_beta   90.00
_cell.angle_gamma   90.00
#
_symmetry.space_group_name_H-M   'P 1'
#
loop_
_entity.id
_entity.type
_entity.pdbx_description
1 polymer ?
#
loop_
_entity_poly.entity_id
_entity_poly.type
_entity_poly.pdbx_seq_one_letter_code
_entity_poly.pdbx_strand_id
1 'polypeptide(L)'
;MDNSCREYLFLVDFFMVTGNSAQNLFDSVMGKTLTMFMKQMEEYVHDCYDSIAIFLSIHIIFRYRSIIQKRNVSGLDRYWDALLKILWPKFEQIINLNIQSVRDCDPSKLGQIDVRPHYITRRYAEFSAAIVGINQSFPNEHVDKILGQLQAEVENFILKMAAEFPQRKEQLIFLINNYDMMLGVLMERTAEDSRETEVFKDLLNGRTQEYIEEILSPHFGGMITFVKDCEVILERGQVDSLKKEEKRVQMIVRGFNSDWKRALELINQDVMRAFTNFKNGTQILQGALTQLIQYYHRFQKVLSQGPFKNLQIRNELINIHHVMVEVKKYKPTF
;
A
#
# COMPACT_ATOMS: atom_id res chain seq x y z
N MET A 1 32.77 -19.94 12.83
CA MET A 1 32.74 -18.99 13.97
C MET A 1 33.21 -19.66 15.26
N ASP A 2 32.51 -20.66 15.80
CA ASP A 2 32.86 -21.25 17.11
C ASP A 2 34.29 -21.81 17.17
N ASN A 3 34.74 -22.51 16.13
CA ASN A 3 36.12 -23.02 16.06
C ASN A 3 37.15 -21.88 16.11
N SER A 4 36.94 -20.81 15.34
CA SER A 4 37.80 -19.64 15.35
C SER A 4 37.84 -18.95 16.72
N CYS A 5 36.70 -18.89 17.43
CA CYS A 5 36.66 -18.32 18.78
C CYS A 5 37.45 -19.17 19.78
N ARG A 6 37.27 -20.49 19.75
CA ARG A 6 38.02 -21.41 20.61
C ARG A 6 39.52 -21.36 20.32
N GLU A 7 39.88 -21.33 19.05
CA GLU A 7 41.27 -21.24 18.62
C GLU A 7 41.91 -19.92 19.07
N TYR A 8 41.22 -18.79 18.89
CA TYR A 8 41.74 -17.49 19.34
C TYR A 8 42.02 -17.47 20.85
N LEU A 9 41.07 -17.96 21.66
CA LEU A 9 41.23 -18.02 23.11
C LEU A 9 42.37 -18.97 23.50
N PHE A 10 42.46 -20.14 22.86
CA PHE A 10 43.55 -21.08 23.08
C PHE A 10 44.92 -20.43 22.77
N LEU A 11 45.04 -19.73 21.65
CA LEU A 11 46.30 -19.08 21.26
C LEU A 11 46.70 -17.98 22.23
N VAL A 12 45.74 -17.17 22.69
CA VAL A 12 45.96 -16.15 23.71
C VAL A 12 46.44 -16.76 25.02
N ASP A 13 45.75 -17.80 25.51
CA ASP A 13 46.03 -18.41 26.82
C ASP A 13 47.32 -19.25 26.80
N PHE A 14 47.52 -20.06 25.77
CA PHE A 14 48.65 -20.99 25.69
C PHE A 14 49.98 -20.26 25.43
N PHE A 15 49.97 -19.27 24.52
CA PHE A 15 51.17 -18.52 24.17
C PHE A 15 51.32 -17.20 24.95
N MET A 16 50.38 -16.88 25.84
CA MET A 16 50.39 -15.66 26.68
C MET A 16 50.52 -14.38 25.84
N VAL A 17 49.86 -14.34 24.68
CA VAL A 17 49.89 -13.21 23.73
C VAL A 17 48.61 -12.39 23.80
N THR A 18 48.71 -11.07 23.65
CA THR A 18 47.56 -10.16 23.65
C THR A 18 47.64 -9.14 22.53
N GLY A 19 46.52 -8.48 22.22
CA GLY A 19 46.44 -7.43 21.21
C GLY A 19 46.94 -7.87 19.83
N ASN A 20 47.81 -7.06 19.23
CA ASN A 20 48.34 -7.32 17.88
C ASN A 20 49.12 -8.63 17.77
N SER A 21 49.84 -9.04 18.82
CA SER A 21 50.60 -10.30 18.80
C SER A 21 49.68 -11.51 18.74
N ALA A 22 48.55 -11.47 19.47
CA ALA A 22 47.51 -12.50 19.39
C ALA A 22 46.85 -12.53 18.01
N GLN A 23 46.55 -11.37 17.43
CA GLN A 23 45.98 -11.29 16.08
C GLN A 23 46.94 -11.86 15.02
N ASN A 24 48.23 -11.51 15.07
CA ASN A 24 49.22 -12.02 14.11
C ASN A 24 49.37 -13.55 14.21
N LEU A 25 49.36 -14.10 15.43
CA LEU A 25 49.41 -15.54 15.64
C LEU A 25 48.13 -16.22 15.12
N PHE A 26 46.95 -15.65 15.41
CA PHE A 26 45.68 -16.14 14.88
C PHE A 26 45.64 -16.11 13.35
N ASP A 27 46.11 -15.02 12.73
CA ASP A 27 46.16 -14.88 11.27
C ASP A 27 47.13 -15.91 10.64
N SER A 28 48.22 -16.27 11.33
CA SER A 28 49.13 -17.32 10.87
C SER A 28 48.49 -18.72 10.83
N VAL A 29 47.54 -18.99 11.73
CA VAL A 29 46.82 -20.27 11.83
C VAL A 29 45.59 -20.30 10.93
N MET A 30 44.72 -19.28 11.05
CA MET A 30 43.39 -19.25 10.43
C MET A 30 43.32 -18.45 9.13
N GLY A 31 44.31 -17.59 8.85
CA GLY A 31 44.23 -16.60 7.76
C GLY A 31 44.05 -17.19 6.37
N LYS A 32 44.73 -18.31 6.05
CA LYS A 32 44.57 -18.99 4.74
C LYS A 32 43.15 -19.53 4.55
N THR A 33 42.60 -20.14 5.60
CA THR A 33 41.23 -20.68 5.61
C THR A 33 40.21 -19.55 5.46
N LEU A 34 40.36 -18.47 6.22
CA LEU A 34 39.46 -17.30 6.12
C LEU A 34 39.53 -16.66 4.73
N THR A 35 40.73 -16.55 4.15
CA THR A 35 40.93 -16.02 2.79
C THR A 35 40.25 -16.91 1.74
N MET A 36 40.33 -18.23 1.89
CA MET A 36 39.64 -19.17 0.99
C MET A 36 38.11 -18.97 1.03
N PHE A 37 37.52 -18.89 2.22
CA PHE A 37 36.08 -18.63 2.35
C PHE A 37 35.69 -17.26 1.80
N MET A 38 36.50 -16.24 2.03
CA MET A 38 36.26 -14.89 1.51
C MET A 38 36.19 -14.89 -0.03
N LYS A 39 37.14 -15.55 -0.70
CA LYS A 39 37.12 -15.68 -2.18
C LYS A 39 35.89 -16.41 -2.69
N GLN A 40 35.50 -17.50 -2.04
CA GLN A 40 34.26 -18.21 -2.40
C GLN A 40 33.02 -17.32 -2.23
N MET A 41 32.96 -16.55 -1.14
CA MET A 41 31.87 -15.60 -0.91
C MET A 41 31.84 -14.53 -2.01
N GLU A 42 32.98 -13.99 -2.44
CA GLU A 42 33.04 -13.03 -3.56
C GLU A 42 32.47 -13.64 -4.85
N GLU A 43 32.87 -14.86 -5.21
CA GLU A 43 32.39 -15.57 -6.39
C GLU A 43 30.87 -15.80 -6.36
N TYR A 44 30.33 -16.31 -5.24
CA TYR A 44 28.88 -16.54 -5.12
C TYR A 44 28.07 -15.25 -5.11
N VAL A 45 28.57 -14.21 -4.44
CA VAL A 45 27.87 -12.92 -4.35
C VAL A 45 27.87 -12.20 -5.70
N HIS A 46 28.93 -12.36 -6.50
CA HIS A 46 29.03 -11.73 -7.81
C HIS A 46 27.85 -12.07 -8.72
N ASP A 47 27.46 -13.34 -8.80
CA ASP A 47 26.39 -13.81 -9.71
C ASP A 47 25.01 -13.93 -9.04
N CYS A 48 24.91 -13.60 -7.76
CA CYS A 48 23.64 -13.65 -7.02
C CYS A 48 22.76 -12.42 -7.30
N TYR A 49 21.47 -12.64 -7.57
CA TYR A 49 20.46 -11.56 -7.69
C TYR A 49 19.37 -11.66 -6.62
N ASP A 50 19.53 -12.55 -5.65
CA ASP A 50 18.64 -12.68 -4.50
C ASP A 50 19.06 -11.70 -3.40
N SER A 51 18.46 -10.51 -3.42
CA SER A 51 18.73 -9.48 -2.41
C SER A 51 18.25 -9.87 -1.02
N ILE A 52 17.23 -10.74 -0.88
CA ILE A 52 16.78 -11.22 0.43
C ILE A 52 17.86 -12.12 1.04
N ALA A 53 18.41 -13.06 0.27
CA ALA A 53 19.48 -13.95 0.73
C ALA A 53 20.76 -13.18 1.12
N ILE A 54 21.13 -12.16 0.33
CA ILE A 54 22.27 -11.29 0.64
C ILE A 54 22.01 -10.50 1.93
N PHE A 55 20.82 -9.93 2.07
CA PHE A 55 20.47 -9.16 3.26
C PHE A 55 20.39 -10.02 4.53
N LEU A 56 19.85 -11.24 4.42
CA LEU A 56 19.92 -12.24 5.49
C LEU A 56 21.37 -12.55 5.88
N SER A 57 22.26 -12.70 4.90
CA SER A 57 23.69 -12.96 5.14
C SER A 57 24.36 -11.81 5.91
N ILE A 58 24.03 -10.56 5.58
CA ILE A 58 24.46 -9.36 6.33
C ILE A 58 23.97 -9.44 7.79
N HIS A 59 22.69 -9.73 8.02
CA HIS A 59 22.12 -9.82 9.37
C HIS A 59 22.69 -11.00 10.18
N ILE A 60 23.03 -12.11 9.53
CA ILE A 60 23.75 -13.23 10.17
C ILE A 60 25.13 -12.77 10.65
N ILE A 61 25.87 -12.01 9.83
CA ILE A 61 27.17 -11.44 10.24
C ILE A 61 27.00 -10.52 11.46
N PHE A 62 25.99 -9.64 11.48
CA PHE A 62 25.71 -8.79 12.64
C PHE A 62 25.44 -9.61 13.91
N ARG A 63 24.65 -10.69 13.83
CA ARG A 63 24.44 -11.59 14.97
C ARG A 63 25.73 -12.27 15.42
N TYR A 64 26.55 -12.76 14.49
CA TYR A 64 27.83 -13.37 14.85
C TYR A 64 28.79 -12.37 15.49
N ARG A 65 28.81 -11.11 15.04
CA ARG A 65 29.56 -10.03 15.70
C ARG A 65 29.11 -9.82 17.13
N SER A 66 27.80 -9.70 17.39
CA SER A 66 27.29 -9.55 18.75
C SER A 66 27.64 -10.73 19.65
N ILE A 67 27.66 -11.96 19.13
CA ILE A 67 28.05 -13.16 19.90
C ILE A 67 29.56 -13.14 20.22
N ILE A 68 30.39 -12.81 19.24
CA ILE A 68 31.85 -12.76 19.39
C ILE A 68 32.28 -11.67 20.37
N GLN A 69 31.63 -10.49 20.30
CA GLN A 69 31.87 -9.41 21.25
C GLN A 69 31.57 -9.82 22.68
N LYS A 70 30.47 -10.55 22.92
CA LYS A 70 30.15 -11.13 24.24
C LYS A 70 31.18 -12.15 24.74
N ARG A 71 31.93 -12.77 23.82
CA ARG A 71 33.00 -13.73 24.13
C ARG A 71 34.37 -13.05 24.28
N ASN A 72 34.47 -11.73 24.14
CA ASN A 72 35.72 -10.96 24.17
C ASN A 72 36.79 -11.48 23.18
N VAL A 73 36.37 -11.95 22.01
CA VAL A 73 37.26 -12.41 20.93
C VAL A 73 37.30 -11.35 19.84
N SER A 74 38.48 -10.93 19.38
CA SER A 74 38.63 -9.95 18.29
C SER A 74 39.18 -10.55 16.99
N GLY A 75 39.56 -11.83 16.99
CA GLY A 75 40.27 -12.49 15.88
C GLY A 75 39.59 -12.41 14.51
N LEU A 76 38.27 -12.26 14.47
CA LEU A 76 37.47 -12.28 13.24
C LEU A 76 36.96 -10.90 12.78
N ASP A 77 37.28 -9.81 13.49
CA ASP A 77 36.69 -8.50 13.22
C ASP A 77 36.95 -8.04 11.78
N ARG A 78 38.22 -8.12 11.34
CA ARG A 78 38.65 -7.78 9.98
C ARG A 78 37.97 -8.63 8.91
N TYR A 79 37.76 -9.93 9.18
CA TYR A 79 37.10 -10.85 8.26
C TYR A 79 35.64 -10.48 8.05
N TRP A 80 34.91 -10.18 9.13
CA TRP A 80 33.52 -9.74 9.04
C TRP A 80 33.37 -8.39 8.34
N ASP A 81 34.28 -7.43 8.58
CA ASP A 81 34.28 -6.16 7.86
C ASP A 81 34.49 -6.35 6.35
N ALA A 82 35.40 -7.26 5.97
CA ALA A 82 35.63 -7.58 4.56
C ALA A 82 34.38 -8.18 3.90
N LEU A 83 33.71 -9.14 4.56
CA LEU A 83 32.47 -9.71 4.03
C LEU A 83 31.34 -8.68 3.90
N LEU A 84 31.18 -7.79 4.88
CA LEU A 84 30.19 -6.72 4.79
C LEU A 84 30.48 -5.76 3.63
N LYS A 85 31.75 -5.46 3.35
CA LYS A 85 32.17 -4.65 2.19
C LYS A 85 31.91 -5.31 0.84
N ILE A 86 31.73 -6.63 0.80
CA ILE A 86 31.34 -7.37 -0.41
C ILE A 86 29.81 -7.41 -0.54
N LEU A 87 29.10 -7.69 0.56
CA LEU A 87 27.66 -7.92 0.55
C LEU A 87 26.84 -6.64 0.37
N TRP A 88 27.20 -5.56 1.07
CA TRP A 88 26.43 -4.30 1.01
C TRP A 88 26.36 -3.69 -0.39
N PRO A 89 27.48 -3.50 -1.12
CA PRO A 89 27.42 -2.97 -2.48
C PRO A 89 26.58 -3.83 -3.41
N LYS A 90 26.64 -5.16 -3.27
CA LYS A 90 25.83 -6.07 -4.10
C LYS A 90 24.34 -5.94 -3.77
N PHE A 91 23.99 -5.88 -2.49
CA PHE A 91 22.61 -5.66 -2.05
C PHE A 91 22.03 -4.36 -2.65
N GLU A 92 22.75 -3.25 -2.49
CA GLU A 92 22.36 -1.96 -3.04
C GLU A 92 22.25 -2.00 -4.57
N GLN A 93 23.19 -2.64 -5.25
CA GLN A 93 23.15 -2.83 -6.70
C GLN A 93 21.86 -3.54 -7.14
N ILE A 94 21.49 -4.64 -6.50
CA ILE A 94 20.29 -5.40 -6.87
C ILE A 94 19.02 -4.57 -6.66
N ILE A 95 18.90 -3.84 -5.54
CA ILE A 95 17.71 -3.02 -5.33
C ILE A 95 17.66 -1.86 -6.33
N ASN A 96 18.79 -1.24 -6.65
CA ASN A 96 18.84 -0.21 -7.70
C ASN A 96 18.44 -0.76 -9.07
N LEU A 97 18.81 -2.00 -9.40
CA LEU A 97 18.33 -2.67 -10.61
C LEU A 97 16.81 -2.89 -10.58
N ASN A 98 16.25 -3.28 -9.43
CA ASN A 98 14.80 -3.43 -9.27
C ASN A 98 14.06 -2.09 -9.42
N ILE A 99 14.58 -1.02 -8.81
CA ILE A 99 14.06 0.36 -8.93
C ILE A 99 14.03 0.76 -10.40
N GLN A 100 15.15 0.59 -11.11
CA GLN A 100 15.24 0.94 -12.53
C GLN A 100 14.31 0.08 -13.39
N SER A 101 14.21 -1.23 -13.10
CA SER A 101 13.32 -2.15 -13.81
C SER A 101 11.85 -1.77 -13.69
N VAL A 102 11.42 -1.27 -12.53
CA VAL A 102 10.03 -0.79 -12.34
C VAL A 102 9.84 0.56 -13.03
N ARG A 103 10.80 1.47 -12.89
CA ARG A 103 10.75 2.81 -13.50
C ARG A 103 10.60 2.76 -15.02
N ASP A 104 11.41 1.91 -15.66
CA ASP A 104 11.47 1.76 -17.12
C ASP A 104 10.40 0.80 -17.68
N CYS A 105 9.59 0.21 -16.80
CA CYS A 105 8.54 -0.69 -17.21
C CYS A 105 7.48 0.06 -18.03
N ASP A 106 7.23 -0.43 -19.24
CA ASP A 106 6.23 0.11 -20.17
C ASP A 106 4.96 -0.75 -20.07
N PRO A 107 3.84 -0.19 -19.56
CA PRO A 107 2.56 -0.88 -19.44
C PRO A 107 2.12 -1.58 -20.73
N SER A 108 2.35 -0.95 -21.88
CA SER A 108 1.91 -1.48 -23.19
C SER A 108 2.58 -2.80 -23.56
N LYS A 109 3.76 -3.09 -22.98
CA LYS A 109 4.52 -4.32 -23.23
C LYS A 109 4.14 -5.47 -22.30
N LEU A 110 3.26 -5.24 -21.33
CA LEU A 110 2.85 -6.25 -20.34
C LEU A 110 1.67 -7.13 -20.81
N GLY A 111 1.21 -6.95 -22.05
CA GLY A 111 0.15 -7.75 -22.65
C GLY A 111 -1.24 -7.26 -22.25
N GLN A 112 -2.21 -8.18 -22.17
CA GLN A 112 -3.56 -7.81 -21.74
C GLN A 112 -3.57 -7.45 -20.25
N ILE A 113 -3.96 -6.21 -19.96
CA ILE A 113 -4.14 -5.69 -18.61
C ILE A 113 -5.61 -5.85 -18.24
N ASP A 114 -5.88 -6.41 -17.06
CA ASP A 114 -7.21 -6.43 -16.44
C ASP A 114 -7.21 -5.63 -15.13
N VAL A 115 -8.40 -5.42 -14.56
CA VAL A 115 -8.56 -4.60 -13.34
C VAL A 115 -8.09 -5.30 -12.06
N ARG A 116 -7.54 -6.53 -12.13
CA ARG A 116 -7.10 -7.28 -10.95
C ARG A 116 -5.73 -6.79 -10.48
N PRO A 117 -5.29 -7.15 -9.26
CA PRO A 117 -3.95 -6.80 -8.80
C PRO A 117 -2.88 -7.35 -9.75
N HIS A 118 -1.97 -6.49 -10.17
CA HIS A 118 -0.90 -6.87 -11.08
C HIS A 118 0.18 -7.69 -10.36
N TYR A 119 0.81 -8.66 -11.03
CA TYR A 119 1.80 -9.53 -10.36
C TYR A 119 3.04 -8.74 -9.85
N ILE A 120 3.39 -7.63 -10.51
CA ILE A 120 4.52 -6.76 -10.10
C ILE A 120 4.24 -6.13 -8.74
N THR A 121 3.02 -5.65 -8.49
CA THR A 121 2.68 -5.02 -7.21
C THR A 121 2.73 -6.05 -6.07
N ARG A 122 2.29 -7.28 -6.35
CA ARG A 122 2.39 -8.39 -5.37
C ARG A 122 3.83 -8.75 -5.06
N ARG A 123 4.68 -8.91 -6.08
CA ARG A 123 6.11 -9.17 -5.91
C ARG A 123 6.80 -8.08 -5.10
N TYR A 124 6.47 -6.81 -5.37
CA TYR A 124 6.96 -5.69 -4.57
C TYR A 124 6.53 -5.81 -3.11
N ALA A 125 5.24 -6.03 -2.83
CA ALA A 125 4.76 -6.10 -1.45
C ALA A 125 5.40 -7.26 -0.67
N GLU A 126 5.50 -8.44 -1.27
CA GLU A 126 6.15 -9.61 -0.66
C GLU A 126 7.65 -9.35 -0.42
N PHE A 127 8.34 -8.73 -1.39
CA PHE A 127 9.75 -8.34 -1.27
C PHE A 127 9.99 -7.31 -0.17
N SER A 128 9.22 -6.21 -0.19
CA SER A 128 9.35 -5.11 0.78
C SER A 128 9.09 -5.61 2.20
N ALA A 129 8.02 -6.39 2.39
CA ALA A 129 7.70 -7.01 3.67
C ALA A 129 8.85 -7.89 4.20
N ALA A 130 9.50 -8.67 3.33
CA ALA A 130 10.62 -9.51 3.73
C ALA A 130 11.83 -8.68 4.18
N ILE A 131 12.23 -7.65 3.41
CA ILE A 131 13.37 -6.80 3.77
C ILE A 131 13.08 -6.02 5.06
N VAL A 132 11.89 -5.41 5.19
CA VAL A 132 11.49 -4.70 6.41
C VAL A 132 11.52 -5.64 7.62
N GLY A 133 10.96 -6.85 7.49
CA GLY A 133 10.97 -7.85 8.56
C GLY A 133 12.39 -8.25 9.00
N ILE A 134 13.34 -8.35 8.07
CA ILE A 134 14.75 -8.62 8.39
C ILE A 134 15.39 -7.40 9.07
N ASN A 135 15.14 -6.19 8.53
CA ASN A 135 15.75 -4.93 8.98
C ASN A 135 15.43 -4.63 10.45
N GLN A 136 14.27 -5.08 10.97
CA GLN A 136 13.89 -4.93 12.39
C GLN A 136 14.95 -5.45 13.38
N SER A 137 15.73 -6.46 13.02
CA SER A 137 16.76 -7.01 13.91
C SER A 137 17.96 -6.09 14.11
N PHE A 138 18.34 -5.35 13.06
CA PHE A 138 19.47 -4.42 13.05
C PHE A 138 19.11 -3.26 12.11
N PRO A 139 18.32 -2.27 12.58
CA PRO A 139 17.77 -1.24 11.72
C PRO A 139 18.85 -0.43 11.00
N ASN A 140 18.64 -0.18 9.71
CA ASN A 140 19.52 0.62 8.88
C ASN A 140 18.71 1.62 8.03
N GLU A 141 18.89 2.92 8.31
CA GLU A 141 18.19 4.02 7.63
C GLU A 141 18.46 4.08 6.12
N HIS A 142 19.63 3.60 5.67
CA HIS A 142 19.95 3.54 4.25
C HIS A 142 19.04 2.55 3.51
N VAL A 143 18.74 1.42 4.14
CA VAL A 143 17.81 0.41 3.60
C VAL A 143 16.42 1.02 3.49
N ASP A 144 15.95 1.71 4.54
CA ASP A 144 14.64 2.38 4.54
C ASP A 144 14.55 3.42 3.41
N LYS A 145 15.63 4.17 3.16
CA LYS A 145 15.70 5.15 2.08
C LYS A 145 15.58 4.52 0.70
N ILE A 146 16.32 3.43 0.43
CA ILE A 146 16.27 2.76 -0.87
C ILE A 146 14.91 2.06 -1.08
N LEU A 147 14.34 1.46 -0.03
CA LEU A 147 12.98 0.91 -0.11
C LEU A 147 11.94 1.99 -0.41
N GLY A 148 12.06 3.18 0.19
CA GLY A 148 11.20 4.31 -0.14
C GLY A 148 11.32 4.78 -1.60
N GLN A 149 12.51 4.66 -2.21
CA GLN A 149 12.69 4.93 -3.65
C GLN A 149 11.98 3.88 -4.51
N LEU A 150 12.11 2.59 -4.15
CA LEU A 150 11.41 1.52 -4.84
C LEU A 150 9.89 1.68 -4.72
N GLN A 151 9.39 2.04 -3.53
CA GLN A 151 7.98 2.34 -3.31
C GLN A 151 7.48 3.44 -4.27
N ALA A 152 8.19 4.56 -4.36
CA ALA A 152 7.81 5.67 -5.23
C ALA A 152 7.73 5.25 -6.71
N GLU A 153 8.67 4.42 -7.19
CA GLU A 153 8.62 3.90 -8.57
C GLU A 153 7.44 2.93 -8.77
N VAL A 154 7.11 2.11 -7.78
CA VAL A 154 5.95 1.21 -7.83
C VAL A 154 4.64 2.01 -7.84
N GLU A 155 4.51 3.04 -7.03
CA GLU A 155 3.34 3.94 -7.06
C GLU A 155 3.17 4.59 -8.44
N ASN A 156 4.26 5.12 -9.00
CA ASN A 156 4.26 5.68 -10.35
C ASN A 156 3.89 4.63 -11.42
N PHE A 157 4.43 3.43 -11.31
CA PHE A 157 4.10 2.32 -12.20
C PHE A 157 2.61 1.97 -12.15
N ILE A 158 2.01 1.87 -10.95
CA ILE A 158 0.59 1.57 -10.80
C ILE A 158 -0.26 2.67 -11.44
N LEU A 159 0.10 3.94 -11.27
CA LEU A 159 -0.60 5.06 -11.90
C LEU A 159 -0.51 5.02 -13.42
N LYS A 160 0.66 4.67 -13.99
CA LYS A 160 0.83 4.47 -15.44
C LYS A 160 -0.05 3.32 -15.95
N MET A 161 -0.06 2.19 -15.24
CA MET A 161 -0.93 1.04 -15.57
C MET A 161 -2.41 1.41 -15.51
N ALA A 162 -2.82 2.18 -14.50
CA ALA A 162 -4.19 2.66 -14.37
C ALA A 162 -4.58 3.57 -15.55
N ALA A 163 -3.65 4.36 -16.10
CA ALA A 163 -3.93 5.26 -17.22
C ALA A 163 -4.21 4.53 -18.55
N GLU A 164 -3.83 3.26 -18.68
CA GLU A 164 -4.15 2.45 -19.86
C GLU A 164 -5.64 2.10 -19.96
N PHE A 165 -6.40 2.18 -18.86
CA PHE A 165 -7.84 1.95 -18.90
C PHE A 165 -8.59 3.18 -19.42
N PRO A 166 -9.50 3.04 -20.39
CA PRO A 166 -10.20 4.18 -20.99
C PRO A 166 -11.22 4.80 -20.04
N GLN A 167 -11.86 4.01 -19.17
CA GLN A 167 -12.91 4.49 -18.29
C GLN A 167 -12.36 4.81 -16.90
N ARG A 168 -12.65 6.00 -16.36
CA ARG A 168 -12.21 6.40 -15.00
C ARG A 168 -12.57 5.38 -13.93
N LYS A 169 -13.78 4.79 -14.03
CA LYS A 169 -14.23 3.70 -13.17
C LYS A 169 -13.25 2.52 -13.14
N GLU A 170 -12.78 2.06 -14.31
CA GLU A 170 -11.82 0.94 -14.41
C GLU A 170 -10.45 1.31 -13.85
N GLN A 171 -9.98 2.55 -14.10
CA GLN A 171 -8.73 3.07 -13.51
C GLN A 171 -8.78 3.00 -11.98
N LEU A 172 -9.90 3.42 -11.39
CA LEU A 172 -10.10 3.42 -9.93
C LEU A 172 -10.21 2.00 -9.37
N ILE A 173 -10.92 1.08 -10.05
CA ILE A 173 -10.99 -0.33 -9.65
C ILE A 173 -9.59 -0.94 -9.62
N PHE A 174 -8.79 -0.75 -10.67
CA PHE A 174 -7.43 -1.26 -10.75
C PHE A 174 -6.56 -0.71 -9.61
N LEU A 175 -6.62 0.60 -9.34
CA LEU A 175 -5.88 1.23 -8.24
C LEU A 175 -6.27 0.64 -6.88
N ILE A 176 -7.57 0.56 -6.59
CA ILE A 176 -8.09 0.02 -5.33
C ILE A 176 -7.67 -1.44 -5.14
N ASN A 177 -7.83 -2.28 -6.16
CA ASN A 177 -7.45 -3.69 -6.11
C ASN A 177 -5.95 -3.86 -5.82
N ASN A 178 -5.08 -3.07 -6.46
CA ASN A 178 -3.64 -3.14 -6.22
C ASN A 178 -3.27 -2.65 -4.81
N TYR A 179 -3.84 -1.54 -4.34
CA TYR A 179 -3.56 -1.04 -2.99
C TYR A 179 -4.08 -1.97 -1.89
N ASP A 180 -5.29 -2.52 -2.04
CA ASP A 180 -5.87 -3.51 -1.10
C ASP A 180 -4.99 -4.76 -1.00
N MET A 181 -4.51 -5.28 -2.13
CA MET A 181 -3.64 -6.45 -2.15
C MET A 181 -2.29 -6.17 -1.49
N MET A 182 -1.65 -5.03 -1.82
CA MET A 182 -0.36 -4.67 -1.21
C MET A 182 -0.50 -4.45 0.31
N LEU A 183 -1.57 -3.77 0.74
CA LEU A 183 -1.87 -3.61 2.17
C LEU A 183 -2.09 -4.94 2.86
N GLY A 184 -2.85 -5.86 2.26
CA GLY A 184 -3.06 -7.20 2.81
C GLY A 184 -1.74 -7.92 3.09
N VAL A 185 -0.79 -7.88 2.14
CA VAL A 185 0.54 -8.49 2.31
C VAL A 185 1.38 -7.77 3.37
N LEU A 186 1.40 -6.43 3.38
CA LEU A 186 2.19 -5.64 4.32
C LEU A 186 1.68 -5.79 5.76
N MET A 187 0.36 -5.78 5.97
CA MET A 187 -0.23 -5.92 7.30
C MET A 187 -0.02 -7.30 7.92
N GLU A 188 0.10 -8.36 7.12
CA GLU A 188 0.41 -9.71 7.63
C GLU A 188 1.86 -9.85 8.14
N ARG A 189 2.77 -8.96 7.73
CA ARG A 189 4.22 -9.16 7.85
C ARG A 189 4.96 -8.01 8.52
N THR A 190 4.32 -6.85 8.67
CA THR A 190 4.89 -5.67 9.32
C THR A 190 4.00 -5.25 10.49
N ALA A 191 4.52 -4.39 11.39
CA ALA A 191 3.70 -3.83 12.46
C ALA A 191 2.54 -3.01 11.86
N GLU A 192 1.35 -3.07 12.47
CA GLU A 192 0.11 -2.46 11.95
C GLU A 192 0.20 -0.96 11.64
N ASP A 193 1.16 -0.27 12.27
CA ASP A 193 1.40 1.19 12.19
C ASP A 193 2.70 1.56 11.46
N SER A 194 3.22 0.71 10.57
CA SER A 194 4.38 1.09 9.76
C SER A 194 4.05 2.26 8.82
N ARG A 195 5.02 3.14 8.58
CA ARG A 195 4.87 4.30 7.68
C ARG A 195 4.38 3.90 6.28
N GLU A 196 4.86 2.77 5.78
CA GLU A 196 4.48 2.24 4.46
C GLU A 196 3.01 1.81 4.42
N THR A 197 2.56 1.15 5.50
CA THR A 197 1.16 0.74 5.65
C THR A 197 0.22 1.96 5.69
N GLU A 198 0.60 3.02 6.41
CA GLU A 198 -0.20 4.26 6.45
C GLU A 198 -0.30 4.94 5.08
N VAL A 199 0.79 5.03 4.32
CA VAL A 199 0.77 5.62 2.97
C VAL A 199 -0.21 4.87 2.05
N PHE A 200 -0.17 3.53 2.03
CA PHE A 200 -1.09 2.77 1.20
C PHE A 200 -2.54 2.80 1.72
N LYS A 201 -2.76 2.89 3.04
CA LYS A 201 -4.10 3.09 3.63
C LYS A 201 -4.71 4.41 3.13
N ASP A 202 -3.94 5.49 3.15
CA ASP A 202 -4.39 6.81 2.67
C ASP A 202 -4.69 6.79 1.16
N LEU A 203 -3.81 6.18 0.36
CA LEU A 203 -4.02 6.01 -1.08
C LEU A 203 -5.29 5.19 -1.38
N LEU A 204 -5.48 4.06 -0.67
CA LEU A 204 -6.66 3.22 -0.81
C LEU A 204 -7.94 3.99 -0.44
N ASN A 205 -7.93 4.69 0.70
CA ASN A 205 -9.07 5.48 1.16
C ASN A 205 -9.42 6.60 0.17
N GLY A 206 -8.42 7.34 -0.32
CA GLY A 206 -8.63 8.41 -1.31
C GLY A 206 -9.26 7.90 -2.61
N ARG A 207 -8.74 6.80 -3.17
CA ARG A 207 -9.30 6.20 -4.39
C ARG A 207 -10.67 5.56 -4.17
N THR A 208 -10.91 5.00 -2.99
CA THR A 208 -12.23 4.47 -2.61
C THR A 208 -13.29 5.55 -2.58
N GLN A 209 -12.99 6.72 -1.99
CA GLN A 209 -13.94 7.84 -1.97
C GLN A 209 -14.21 8.38 -3.38
N GLU A 210 -13.17 8.48 -4.21
CA GLU A 210 -13.33 8.88 -5.61
C GLU A 210 -14.21 7.89 -6.39
N TYR A 211 -13.97 6.58 -6.22
CA TYR A 211 -14.77 5.54 -6.84
C TYR A 211 -16.23 5.58 -6.40
N ILE A 212 -16.50 5.84 -5.11
CA ILE A 212 -17.85 5.99 -4.58
C ILE A 212 -18.61 7.12 -5.28
N GLU A 213 -18.00 8.29 -5.47
CA GLU A 213 -18.65 9.39 -6.21
C GLU A 213 -18.88 9.01 -7.69
N GLU A 214 -17.90 8.33 -8.31
CA GLU A 214 -17.97 7.90 -9.71
C GLU A 214 -19.12 6.90 -9.97
N ILE A 215 -19.35 5.93 -9.06
CA ILE A 215 -20.45 4.96 -9.22
C ILE A 215 -21.83 5.54 -8.87
N LEU A 216 -21.89 6.56 -8.01
CA LEU A 216 -23.15 7.23 -7.67
C LEU A 216 -23.58 8.22 -8.74
N SER A 217 -22.64 8.83 -9.46
CA SER A 217 -22.89 9.90 -10.44
C SER A 217 -23.87 9.53 -11.56
N PRO A 218 -23.78 8.37 -12.24
CA PRO A 218 -24.72 8.00 -13.30
C PRO A 218 -26.19 7.91 -12.85
N HIS A 219 -26.42 7.55 -11.60
CA HIS A 219 -27.76 7.31 -11.05
C HIS A 219 -28.30 8.51 -10.25
N PHE A 220 -27.42 9.19 -9.52
CA PHE A 220 -27.79 10.21 -8.54
C PHE A 220 -27.08 11.56 -8.77
N GLY A 221 -26.31 11.70 -9.85
CA GLY A 221 -25.52 12.90 -10.16
C GLY A 221 -26.35 14.19 -10.23
N GLY A 222 -27.58 14.12 -10.73
CA GLY A 222 -28.51 15.25 -10.73
C GLY A 222 -28.84 15.77 -9.31
N MET A 223 -29.05 14.86 -8.36
CA MET A 223 -29.27 15.19 -6.95
C MET A 223 -27.99 15.70 -6.29
N ILE A 224 -26.86 15.02 -6.52
CA ILE A 224 -25.55 15.37 -5.93
C ILE A 224 -25.15 16.78 -6.34
N THR A 225 -25.20 17.08 -7.64
CA THR A 225 -24.88 18.42 -8.17
C THR A 225 -25.84 19.47 -7.64
N PHE A 226 -27.15 19.20 -7.60
CA PHE A 226 -28.14 20.14 -7.05
C PHE A 226 -27.85 20.49 -5.59
N VAL A 227 -27.55 19.49 -4.76
CA VAL A 227 -27.22 19.72 -3.34
C VAL A 227 -25.99 20.60 -3.22
N LYS A 228 -24.92 20.29 -3.96
CA LYS A 228 -23.67 21.07 -3.95
C LYS A 228 -23.92 22.52 -4.40
N ASP A 229 -24.65 22.73 -5.50
CA ASP A 229 -24.97 24.06 -6.04
C ASP A 229 -25.81 24.88 -5.05
N CYS A 230 -26.88 24.29 -4.50
CA CYS A 230 -27.77 24.97 -3.57
C CYS A 230 -27.11 25.32 -2.23
N GLU A 231 -26.22 24.46 -1.72
CA GLU A 231 -25.48 24.76 -0.49
C GLU A 231 -24.54 25.95 -0.67
N VAL A 232 -23.84 26.05 -1.82
CA VAL A 232 -23.03 27.24 -2.15
C VAL A 232 -23.88 28.52 -2.20
N ILE A 233 -25.09 28.45 -2.76
CA ILE A 233 -26.03 29.58 -2.79
C ILE A 233 -26.47 29.98 -1.37
N LEU A 234 -26.76 28.99 -0.52
CA LEU A 234 -27.16 29.20 0.87
C LEU A 234 -26.03 29.81 1.71
N GLU A 235 -24.81 29.33 1.55
CA GLU A 235 -23.61 29.87 2.21
C GLU A 235 -23.35 31.33 1.83
N ARG A 236 -23.68 31.72 0.60
CA ARG A 236 -23.61 33.11 0.12
C ARG A 236 -24.80 33.98 0.55
N GLY A 237 -25.76 33.42 1.28
CA GLY A 237 -26.97 34.13 1.73
C GLY A 237 -27.97 34.46 0.61
N GLN A 238 -27.82 33.88 -0.59
CA GLN A 238 -28.61 34.22 -1.77
C GLN A 238 -29.87 33.35 -1.91
N VAL A 239 -30.66 33.25 -0.84
CA VAL A 239 -31.80 32.31 -0.75
C VAL A 239 -32.81 32.51 -1.88
N ASP A 240 -33.07 33.74 -2.33
CA ASP A 240 -34.01 34.01 -3.43
C ASP A 240 -33.59 33.41 -4.78
N SER A 241 -32.29 33.22 -5.00
CA SER A 241 -31.76 32.59 -6.23
C SER A 241 -32.19 31.13 -6.37
N LEU A 242 -32.52 30.46 -5.26
CA LEU A 242 -32.97 29.06 -5.25
C LEU A 242 -34.27 28.85 -6.04
N LYS A 243 -35.12 29.88 -6.18
CA LYS A 243 -36.37 29.79 -6.96
C LYS A 243 -36.12 29.32 -8.41
N LYS A 244 -34.94 29.61 -8.97
CA LYS A 244 -34.55 29.20 -10.33
C LYS A 244 -34.39 27.68 -10.49
N GLU A 245 -34.13 26.97 -9.40
CA GLU A 245 -33.88 25.52 -9.41
C GLU A 245 -35.17 24.68 -9.23
N GLU A 246 -36.35 25.30 -9.11
CA GLU A 246 -37.62 24.60 -8.86
C GLU A 246 -37.91 23.48 -9.88
N LYS A 247 -37.68 23.74 -11.17
CA LYS A 247 -37.86 22.73 -12.23
C LYS A 247 -36.90 21.55 -12.05
N ARG A 248 -35.67 21.81 -11.62
CA ARG A 248 -34.65 20.79 -11.36
C ARG A 248 -35.05 19.91 -10.18
N VAL A 249 -35.61 20.50 -9.12
CA VAL A 249 -36.19 19.74 -7.99
C VAL A 249 -37.26 18.76 -8.48
N GLN A 250 -38.19 19.21 -9.33
CA GLN A 250 -39.26 18.33 -9.82
C GLN A 250 -38.74 17.12 -10.60
N MET A 251 -37.75 17.33 -11.47
CA MET A 251 -37.10 16.25 -12.21
C MET A 251 -36.36 15.28 -11.28
N ILE A 252 -35.62 15.80 -10.30
CA ILE A 252 -34.85 14.97 -9.35
C ILE A 252 -35.77 14.10 -8.50
N VAL A 253 -36.85 14.67 -7.92
CA VAL A 253 -37.76 13.91 -7.05
C VAL A 253 -38.43 12.77 -7.83
N ARG A 254 -38.98 13.07 -9.01
CA ARG A 254 -39.65 12.05 -9.84
C ARG A 254 -38.68 10.97 -10.33
N GLY A 255 -37.50 11.38 -10.81
CA GLY A 255 -36.46 10.45 -11.26
C GLY A 255 -35.96 9.55 -10.14
N PHE A 256 -35.71 10.12 -8.96
CA PHE A 256 -35.32 9.36 -7.79
C PHE A 256 -36.40 8.33 -7.45
N ASN A 257 -37.67 8.74 -7.35
CA ASN A 257 -38.78 7.84 -7.01
C ASN A 257 -38.93 6.66 -7.95
N SER A 258 -38.67 6.85 -9.25
CA SER A 258 -38.82 5.80 -10.26
C SER A 258 -37.71 4.77 -10.29
N ASP A 259 -36.45 5.14 -10.01
CA ASP A 259 -35.30 4.29 -10.37
C ASP A 259 -34.32 3.98 -9.22
N TRP A 260 -34.44 4.64 -8.07
CA TRP A 260 -33.44 4.52 -6.99
C TRP A 260 -33.18 3.07 -6.53
N LYS A 261 -34.21 2.22 -6.44
CA LYS A 261 -34.04 0.81 -6.03
C LYS A 261 -33.24 0.01 -7.05
N ARG A 262 -33.57 0.18 -8.33
CA ARG A 262 -32.87 -0.47 -9.44
C ARG A 262 -31.42 0.01 -9.50
N ALA A 263 -31.18 1.30 -9.30
CA ALA A 263 -29.83 1.86 -9.21
C ALA A 263 -29.02 1.22 -8.06
N LEU A 264 -29.62 1.03 -6.88
CA LEU A 264 -28.95 0.33 -5.77
C LEU A 264 -28.57 -1.12 -6.13
N GLU A 265 -29.45 -1.86 -6.80
CA GLU A 265 -29.17 -3.22 -7.26
C GLU A 265 -28.02 -3.27 -8.27
N LEU A 266 -27.99 -2.34 -9.24
CA LEU A 266 -26.93 -2.23 -10.24
C LEU A 266 -25.58 -1.89 -9.59
N ILE A 267 -25.56 -0.89 -8.69
CA ILE A 267 -24.36 -0.52 -7.94
C ILE A 267 -23.82 -1.71 -7.14
N ASN A 268 -24.69 -2.45 -6.45
CA ASN A 268 -24.27 -3.64 -5.71
C ASN A 268 -23.65 -4.70 -6.64
N GLN A 269 -24.29 -5.00 -7.78
CA GLN A 269 -23.77 -5.97 -8.74
C GLN A 269 -22.41 -5.54 -9.31
N ASP A 270 -22.25 -4.27 -9.65
CA ASP A 270 -21.01 -3.72 -10.18
C ASP A 270 -19.87 -3.80 -9.17
N VAL A 271 -20.11 -3.38 -7.92
CA VAL A 271 -19.13 -3.44 -6.84
C VAL A 271 -18.70 -4.88 -6.57
N MET A 272 -19.65 -5.82 -6.50
CA MET A 272 -19.35 -7.23 -6.23
C MET A 272 -18.61 -7.93 -7.38
N ARG A 273 -18.68 -7.40 -8.60
CA ARG A 273 -17.89 -7.90 -9.76
C ARG A 273 -16.51 -7.26 -9.85
N ALA A 274 -16.36 -6.02 -9.38
CA ALA A 274 -15.15 -5.23 -9.55
C ALA A 274 -14.02 -5.60 -8.58
N PHE A 275 -14.36 -5.95 -7.33
CA PHE A 275 -13.36 -6.16 -6.28
C PHE A 275 -13.17 -7.63 -5.95
N THR A 276 -11.94 -8.12 -6.08
CA THR A 276 -11.59 -9.53 -5.79
C THR A 276 -11.68 -9.88 -4.31
N ASN A 277 -11.48 -8.89 -3.44
CA ASN A 277 -11.65 -9.04 -2.00
C ASN A 277 -13.09 -8.66 -1.59
N PHE A 278 -13.91 -9.66 -1.27
CA PHE A 278 -15.31 -9.45 -0.89
C PHE A 278 -15.49 -8.56 0.35
N LYS A 279 -14.54 -8.58 1.31
CA LYS A 279 -14.61 -7.71 2.49
C LYS A 279 -14.44 -6.24 2.07
N ASN A 280 -13.43 -5.96 1.23
CA ASN A 280 -13.20 -4.64 0.68
C ASN A 280 -14.39 -4.17 -0.19
N GLY A 281 -14.85 -5.00 -1.13
CA GLY A 281 -16.02 -4.68 -1.96
C GLY A 281 -17.28 -4.37 -1.12
N THR A 282 -17.51 -5.11 -0.04
CA THR A 282 -18.58 -4.84 0.90
C THR A 282 -18.41 -3.48 1.60
N GLN A 283 -17.21 -3.16 2.08
CA GLN A 283 -16.93 -1.88 2.72
C GLN A 283 -17.15 -0.70 1.75
N ILE A 284 -16.69 -0.84 0.51
CA ILE A 284 -16.90 0.15 -0.56
C ILE A 284 -18.39 0.35 -0.83
N LEU A 285 -19.17 -0.74 -0.93
CA LEU A 285 -20.61 -0.65 -1.08
C LEU A 285 -21.26 0.08 0.10
N GLN A 286 -20.91 -0.28 1.33
CA GLN A 286 -21.45 0.41 2.51
C GLN A 286 -21.07 1.90 2.53
N GLY A 287 -19.86 2.25 2.10
CA GLY A 287 -19.43 3.63 1.90
C GLY A 287 -20.32 4.36 0.88
N ALA A 288 -20.57 3.76 -0.27
CA ALA A 288 -21.44 4.32 -1.31
C ALA A 288 -22.88 4.54 -0.82
N LEU A 289 -23.45 3.55 -0.12
CA LEU A 289 -24.81 3.65 0.42
C LEU A 289 -24.91 4.70 1.53
N THR A 290 -23.87 4.81 2.37
CA THR A 290 -23.77 5.85 3.41
C THR A 290 -23.70 7.23 2.77
N GLN A 291 -22.85 7.41 1.75
CA GLN A 291 -22.70 8.65 1.01
C GLN A 291 -24.02 9.06 0.32
N LEU A 292 -24.73 8.10 -0.27
CA LEU A 292 -26.06 8.33 -0.85
C LEU A 292 -27.06 8.84 0.19
N ILE A 293 -27.11 8.21 1.38
CA ILE A 293 -28.00 8.64 2.47
C ILE A 293 -27.64 10.07 2.91
N GLN A 294 -26.35 10.40 3.02
CA GLN A 294 -25.90 11.74 3.37
C GLN A 294 -26.35 12.79 2.34
N TYR A 295 -26.18 12.50 1.04
CA TYR A 295 -26.68 13.39 -0.01
C TYR A 295 -28.20 13.52 0.02
N TYR A 296 -28.94 12.43 0.26
CA TYR A 296 -30.40 12.47 0.34
C TYR A 296 -30.89 13.29 1.54
N HIS A 297 -30.23 13.16 2.69
CA HIS A 297 -30.52 13.97 3.87
C HIS A 297 -30.25 15.46 3.62
N ARG A 298 -29.09 15.78 3.02
CA ARG A 298 -28.76 17.16 2.61
C ARG A 298 -29.75 17.71 1.61
N PHE A 299 -30.19 16.90 0.65
CA PHE A 299 -31.25 17.25 -0.30
C PHE A 299 -32.55 17.63 0.40
N GLN A 300 -33.02 16.83 1.36
CA GLN A 300 -34.21 17.16 2.15
C GLN A 300 -34.04 18.46 2.97
N LYS A 301 -32.84 18.70 3.52
CA LYS A 301 -32.50 19.94 4.23
C LYS A 301 -32.57 21.16 3.31
N VAL A 302 -32.05 21.05 2.07
CA VAL A 302 -32.18 22.11 1.04
C VAL A 302 -33.64 22.33 0.67
N LEU A 303 -34.44 21.28 0.49
CA LEU A 303 -35.87 21.41 0.18
C LEU A 303 -36.71 22.00 1.33
N SER A 304 -36.16 22.07 2.53
CA SER A 304 -36.82 22.70 3.68
C SER A 304 -36.65 24.22 3.70
N GLN A 305 -35.85 24.79 2.80
CA GLN A 305 -35.64 26.23 2.66
C GLN A 305 -36.88 26.93 2.07
N GLY A 306 -37.07 28.21 2.43
CA GLY A 306 -38.28 28.99 2.11
C GLY A 306 -38.79 28.88 0.66
N PRO A 307 -37.93 29.07 -0.36
CA PRO A 307 -38.32 28.97 -1.77
C PRO A 307 -38.91 27.62 -2.19
N PHE A 308 -38.51 26.54 -1.52
CA PHE A 308 -38.95 25.18 -1.84
C PHE A 308 -40.00 24.65 -0.87
N LYS A 309 -40.18 25.28 0.28
CA LYS A 309 -41.01 24.79 1.39
C LYS A 309 -42.44 24.46 0.98
N ASN A 310 -43.02 25.24 0.07
CA ASN A 310 -44.40 25.13 -0.37
C ASN A 310 -44.58 24.35 -1.69
N LEU A 311 -43.52 23.75 -2.24
CA LEU A 311 -43.63 22.97 -3.46
C LEU A 311 -44.40 21.68 -3.23
N GLN A 312 -45.46 21.46 -4.02
CA GLN A 312 -46.29 20.25 -3.93
C GLN A 312 -45.49 18.96 -4.14
N ILE A 313 -44.43 19.02 -4.96
CA ILE A 313 -43.54 17.87 -5.24
C ILE A 313 -42.89 17.28 -3.98
N ARG A 314 -42.78 18.05 -2.88
CA ARG A 314 -42.24 17.54 -1.61
C ARG A 314 -43.07 16.41 -1.03
N ASN A 315 -44.37 16.37 -1.32
CA ASN A 315 -45.25 15.28 -0.87
C ASN A 315 -44.93 13.95 -1.57
N GLU A 316 -44.23 13.99 -2.70
CA GLU A 316 -43.77 12.80 -3.41
C GLU A 316 -42.42 12.29 -2.87
N LEU A 317 -41.75 12.99 -1.95
CA LEU A 317 -40.45 12.56 -1.42
C LEU A 317 -40.58 11.23 -0.68
N ILE A 318 -39.68 10.31 -1.00
CA ILE A 318 -39.53 9.08 -0.24
C ILE A 318 -39.04 9.38 1.17
N ASN A 319 -39.65 8.76 2.16
CA ASN A 319 -39.18 8.87 3.54
C ASN A 319 -37.75 8.34 3.65
N ILE A 320 -36.84 9.11 4.25
CA ILE A 320 -35.44 8.70 4.43
C ILE A 320 -35.32 7.36 5.17
N HIS A 321 -36.24 7.05 6.08
CA HIS A 321 -36.29 5.75 6.75
C HIS A 321 -36.57 4.59 5.78
N HIS A 322 -37.37 4.79 4.74
CA HIS A 322 -37.58 3.78 3.70
C HIS A 322 -36.30 3.55 2.90
N VAL A 323 -35.57 4.61 2.54
CA VAL A 323 -34.27 4.50 1.88
C VAL A 323 -33.27 3.76 2.77
N MET A 324 -33.21 4.10 4.07
CA MET A 324 -32.36 3.42 5.04
C MET A 324 -32.69 1.93 5.20
N VAL A 325 -33.97 1.56 5.24
CA VAL A 325 -34.40 0.16 5.35
C VAL A 325 -33.96 -0.63 4.11
N GLU A 326 -34.09 -0.05 2.92
CA GLU A 326 -33.64 -0.69 1.68
C GLU A 326 -32.11 -0.85 1.65
N VAL A 327 -31.37 0.20 2.01
CA VAL A 327 -29.89 0.17 2.14
C VAL A 327 -29.43 -0.90 3.12
N LYS A 328 -30.16 -1.11 4.23
CA LYS A 328 -29.83 -2.15 5.21
C LYS A 328 -29.86 -3.57 4.66
N LYS A 329 -30.61 -3.83 3.56
CA LYS A 329 -30.63 -5.16 2.92
C LYS A 329 -29.28 -5.56 2.32
N TYR A 330 -28.45 -4.58 1.99
CA TYR A 330 -27.12 -4.78 1.42
C TYR A 330 -26.00 -4.86 2.47
N LYS A 331 -26.36 -4.88 3.76
CA LYS A 331 -25.37 -5.06 4.82
C LYS A 331 -24.77 -6.47 4.75
N PRO A 332 -23.45 -6.60 4.98
CA PRO A 332 -22.82 -7.91 5.07
C PRO A 332 -23.49 -8.77 6.13
N THR A 333 -23.72 -10.03 5.77
CA THR A 333 -24.01 -11.13 6.70
C THR A 333 -22.71 -11.92 6.84
N PHE A 334 -21.76 -11.38 7.60
CA PHE A 334 -20.50 -12.07 7.92
C PHE A 334 -20.31 -12.11 9.43
#